data_AF-I0I8M9-F1
#
_entry.id   AF-I0I8M9-F1
#
_cell.length_a   1.000
_cell.length_b   1.000
_cell.length_c   1.000
_cell.angle_alpha   90.00
_cell.angle_beta   90.00
_cell.angle_gamma   90.00
#
_symmetry.space_group_name_H-M   'P 1'
#
loop_
_entity.id
_entity.type
_entity.pdbx_description
1 polymer ?
#
loop_
_entity_poly.entity_id
_entity_poly.type
_entity_poly.pdbx_seq_one_letter_code
_entity_poly.pdbx_strand_id
1 'polypeptide(L)'
;MVEYALILPLFLFLVIGFIEISVLFFSYVTISNAAREGARAAVAVPSAGCPLSCIDAQAAQAARRLTAGLIDENLTVSVTRPDADSVRVEVRYRADLLTRMMIETLGGRGFVTLSAASTMRREG
;
A
#
# COMPACT_ATOMS: atom_id res chain seq x y z
N MET A 1 42.08 12.02 -14.70
CA MET A 1 41.31 11.20 -13.74
C MET A 1 40.24 12.05 -13.05
N VAL A 2 39.30 12.62 -13.82
CA VAL A 2 38.16 13.40 -13.30
C VAL A 2 36.84 12.87 -13.89
N GLU A 3 36.88 12.29 -15.09
CA GLU A 3 35.74 11.63 -15.73
C GLU A 3 35.09 10.54 -14.86
N TYR A 4 35.89 9.69 -14.20
CA TYR A 4 35.36 8.65 -13.32
C TYR A 4 34.72 9.19 -12.02
N ALA A 5 35.11 10.39 -11.57
CA ALA A 5 34.56 11.00 -10.37
C ALA A 5 33.10 11.46 -10.57
N LEU A 6 32.70 11.76 -11.81
CA LEU A 6 31.34 12.15 -12.16
C LEU A 6 30.46 10.95 -12.57
N ILE A 7 31.06 9.91 -13.14
CA ILE A 7 30.32 8.70 -13.54
C ILE A 7 29.87 7.90 -12.31
N LEU A 8 30.71 7.79 -11.28
CA LEU A 8 30.41 7.01 -10.08
C LEU A 8 29.12 7.48 -9.34
N PRO A 9 28.93 8.77 -9.00
CA PRO A 9 27.69 9.22 -8.35
C PRO A 9 26.45 9.03 -9.23
N LEU A 10 26.57 9.23 -10.55
CA LEU A 10 25.47 8.98 -11.49
C LEU A 10 25.11 7.49 -11.55
N PHE A 11 26.11 6.61 -11.59
CA PHE A 11 25.90 5.17 -11.59
C PHE A 11 25.25 4.69 -10.30
N LEU A 12 25.72 5.17 -9.14
CA LEU A 12 25.11 4.86 -7.85
C LEU A 12 23.66 5.34 -7.77
N PHE A 13 23.37 6.53 -8.28
CA PHE A 13 22.00 7.05 -8.34
C PHE A 13 21.09 6.13 -9.17
N LEU A 14 21.56 5.66 -10.33
CA LEU A 14 20.81 4.70 -11.15
C LEU A 14 20.58 3.37 -10.44
N VAL A 15 21.60 2.81 -9.80
CA VAL A 15 21.48 1.54 -9.06
C VAL A 15 20.48 1.67 -7.91
N ILE A 16 20.57 2.74 -7.11
CA ILE A 16 19.61 3.01 -6.03
C ILE A 16 18.21 3.19 -6.61
N GLY A 17 18.06 3.89 -7.74
CA GLY A 17 16.78 4.05 -8.43
C GLY A 17 16.13 2.70 -8.81
N PHE A 18 16.91 1.75 -9.32
CA PHE A 18 16.39 0.40 -9.63
C PHE A 18 15.95 -0.37 -8.38
N ILE A 19 16.73 -0.29 -7.30
CA ILE A 19 16.38 -0.90 -6.01
C ILE A 19 15.09 -0.29 -5.47
N GLU A 20 14.97 1.04 -5.53
CA GLU A 20 13.81 1.78 -5.08
C GLU A 20 12.54 1.40 -5.85
N ILE A 21 12.61 1.32 -7.18
CA ILE A 21 11.49 0.86 -8.00
C ILE A 21 11.07 -0.56 -7.61
N SER A 22 12.03 -1.44 -7.31
CA SER A 22 11.76 -2.82 -6.87
C SER A 22 11.01 -2.86 -5.53
N VAL A 23 11.41 -2.04 -4.56
CA VAL A 23 10.75 -1.93 -3.25
C VAL A 23 9.36 -1.30 -3.36
N LEU A 24 9.18 -0.29 -4.22
CA LEU A 24 7.88 0.31 -4.50
C LEU A 24 6.93 -0.70 -5.15
N PHE A 25 7.42 -1.48 -6.10
CA PHE A 25 6.64 -2.54 -6.73
C PHE A 25 6.22 -3.62 -5.74
N PHE A 26 7.13 -4.07 -4.87
CA PHE A 26 6.81 -4.99 -3.78
C PHE A 26 5.70 -4.41 -2.88
N SER A 27 5.84 -3.16 -2.46
CA SER A 27 4.86 -2.47 -1.62
C SER A 27 3.49 -2.39 -2.31
N TYR A 28 3.45 -2.09 -3.62
CA TYR A 28 2.23 -2.06 -4.43
C TYR A 28 1.52 -3.42 -4.49
N VAL A 29 2.26 -4.49 -4.77
CA VAL A 29 1.70 -5.85 -4.81
C VAL A 29 1.15 -6.24 -3.43
N THR A 30 1.87 -5.89 -2.37
CA THR A 30 1.47 -6.18 -0.99
C THR A 30 0.17 -5.47 -0.61
N ILE A 31 0.04 -4.16 -0.87
CA ILE A 31 -1.22 -3.43 -0.58
C ILE A 31 -2.39 -3.92 -1.45
N SER A 32 -2.11 -4.34 -2.69
CA SER A 32 -3.14 -4.89 -3.60
C SER A 32 -3.70 -6.21 -3.07
N ASN A 33 -2.82 -7.11 -2.64
CA ASN A 33 -3.22 -8.37 -2.02
C ASN A 33 -3.95 -8.14 -0.69
N ALA A 34 -3.47 -7.20 0.14
CA ALA A 34 -4.13 -6.81 1.39
C ALA A 34 -5.55 -6.27 1.15
N ALA A 35 -5.76 -5.41 0.16
CA ALA A 35 -7.08 -4.89 -0.18
C ALA A 35 -8.04 -6.01 -0.61
N ARG A 36 -7.57 -6.95 -1.43
CA ARG A 36 -8.37 -8.11 -1.89
C ARG A 36 -8.77 -9.02 -0.74
N GLU A 37 -7.83 -9.34 0.15
CA GLU A 37 -8.13 -10.21 1.30
C GLU A 37 -9.03 -9.51 2.32
N GLY A 38 -8.85 -8.20 2.55
CA GLY A 38 -9.77 -7.41 3.38
C GLY A 38 -11.19 -7.43 2.83
N ALA A 39 -11.37 -7.24 1.52
CA ALA A 39 -12.69 -7.31 0.88
C ALA A 39 -13.31 -8.71 0.99
N ARG A 40 -12.50 -9.76 0.83
CA ARG A 40 -12.93 -11.16 0.98
C ARG A 40 -13.38 -11.46 2.40
N ALA A 41 -12.59 -11.04 3.40
CA ALA A 41 -12.94 -11.20 4.80
C ALA A 41 -14.25 -10.47 5.11
N ALA A 42 -14.47 -9.27 4.55
CA ALA A 42 -15.69 -8.51 4.77
C ALA A 42 -16.96 -9.23 4.30
N VAL A 43 -16.91 -9.91 3.14
CA VAL A 43 -18.08 -10.65 2.60
C VAL A 43 -18.27 -12.02 3.25
N ALA A 44 -17.21 -12.64 3.78
CA ALA A 44 -17.26 -13.93 4.46
C ALA A 44 -17.93 -13.87 5.84
N VAL A 45 -18.07 -12.69 6.44
CA VAL A 45 -18.65 -12.53 7.77
C VAL A 45 -20.18 -12.62 7.72
N PRO A 46 -20.80 -13.52 8.51
CA PRO A 46 -22.25 -13.58 8.65
C PRO A 46 -22.80 -12.31 9.28
N SER A 47 -23.96 -11.82 8.81
CA SER A 47 -24.60 -10.61 9.37
C SER A 47 -25.38 -10.92 10.63
N ALA A 48 -25.70 -12.19 10.85
CA ALA A 48 -26.29 -12.65 12.09
C ALA A 48 -25.22 -12.63 13.19
N GLY A 49 -25.23 -11.57 14.01
CA GLY A 49 -24.38 -11.45 15.21
C GLY A 49 -23.16 -10.54 15.08
N CYS A 50 -22.88 -9.98 13.90
CA CYS A 50 -21.78 -9.04 13.69
C CYS A 50 -22.33 -7.73 13.08
N PRO A 51 -22.33 -6.61 13.84
CA PRO A 51 -22.71 -5.30 13.28
C PRO A 51 -21.69 -4.84 12.24
N LEU A 52 -22.03 -3.83 11.44
CA LEU A 52 -21.15 -3.29 10.38
C LEU A 52 -19.74 -2.95 10.87
N SER A 53 -19.62 -2.36 12.07
CA SER A 53 -18.33 -2.04 12.68
C SER A 53 -17.45 -3.26 12.97
N CYS A 54 -18.05 -4.41 13.27
CA CYS A 54 -17.36 -5.67 13.46
C CYS A 54 -16.85 -6.22 12.12
N ILE A 55 -17.64 -6.11 11.04
CA ILE A 55 -17.22 -6.46 9.67
C ILE A 55 -16.06 -5.58 9.22
N ASP A 56 -16.16 -4.27 9.45
CA ASP A 56 -15.12 -3.30 9.07
C ASP A 56 -13.82 -3.56 9.83
N ALA A 57 -13.90 -3.84 11.13
CA ALA A 57 -12.74 -4.22 11.94
C ALA A 57 -12.08 -5.51 11.44
N GLN A 58 -12.87 -6.52 11.09
CA GLN A 58 -12.36 -7.79 10.57
C GLN A 58 -11.74 -7.64 9.17
N ALA A 59 -12.35 -6.86 8.29
CA ALA A 59 -11.81 -6.53 6.98
C ALA A 59 -10.48 -5.78 7.09
N ALA A 60 -10.42 -4.77 7.97
CA ALA A 60 -9.20 -4.01 8.23
C ALA A 60 -8.09 -4.89 8.83
N GLN A 61 -8.44 -5.79 9.76
CA GLN A 61 -7.48 -6.72 10.35
C GLN A 61 -6.97 -7.74 9.33
N ALA A 62 -7.85 -8.28 8.48
CA ALA A 62 -7.46 -9.20 7.41
C ALA A 62 -6.50 -8.53 6.41
N ALA A 63 -6.78 -7.28 6.02
CA ALA A 63 -5.87 -6.50 5.18
C ALA A 63 -4.50 -6.30 5.86
N ARG A 64 -4.48 -5.86 7.13
CA ARG A 64 -3.24 -5.62 7.90
C ARG A 64 -2.39 -6.89 8.10
N ARG A 65 -2.99 -8.08 8.14
CA ARG A 65 -2.23 -9.33 8.24
C ARG A 65 -1.37 -9.61 7.01
N LEU A 66 -1.73 -9.06 5.85
CA LEU A 66 -0.98 -9.23 4.61
C LEU A 66 -0.03 -8.07 4.32
N THR A 67 0.08 -7.05 5.19
CA THR A 67 1.01 -5.92 4.99
C THR A 67 2.36 -6.13 5.68
N ALA A 68 2.79 -7.38 5.83
CA ALA A 68 4.11 -7.69 6.39
C ALA A 68 5.22 -7.06 5.54
N GLY A 69 6.18 -6.40 6.20
CA GLY A 69 7.26 -5.67 5.53
C GLY A 69 6.94 -4.21 5.19
N LEU A 70 5.73 -3.71 5.50
CA LEU A 70 5.39 -2.29 5.43
C LEU A 70 5.43 -1.67 6.84
N ILE A 71 5.67 -0.36 6.91
CA ILE A 71 5.62 0.41 8.16
C ILE A 71 4.16 0.78 8.46
N ASP A 72 3.63 0.29 9.59
CA ASP A 72 2.20 0.46 9.93
C ASP A 72 1.80 1.94 10.09
N GLU A 73 2.69 2.80 10.56
CA GLU A 73 2.45 4.25 10.71
C GLU A 73 2.19 4.97 9.38
N ASN A 74 2.73 4.44 8.28
CA ASN A 74 2.54 4.97 6.94
C ASN A 74 1.37 4.28 6.20
N LEU A 75 0.68 3.34 6.85
CA LEU A 75 -0.40 2.54 6.30
C LEU A 75 -1.77 3.07 6.75
N THR A 76 -2.71 3.17 5.83
CA THR A 76 -4.11 3.48 6.14
C THR A 76 -5.02 2.51 5.41
N VAL A 77 -5.86 1.81 6.16
CA VAL A 77 -6.89 0.92 5.60
C VAL A 77 -8.25 1.56 5.82
N SER A 78 -8.97 1.82 4.74
CA SER A 78 -10.34 2.34 4.75
C SER A 78 -11.29 1.28 4.21
N VAL A 79 -12.35 1.01 4.96
CA VAL A 79 -13.47 0.17 4.53
C VAL A 79 -14.64 1.10 4.22
N THR A 80 -15.16 1.00 3.01
CA THR A 80 -16.28 1.81 2.52
C THR A 80 -17.30 0.90 1.88
N ARG A 81 -18.56 1.34 1.87
CA ARG A 81 -19.68 0.56 1.36
C ARG A 81 -20.37 1.37 0.26
N PRO A 82 -19.97 1.20 -1.01
CA PRO A 82 -20.53 1.99 -2.09
C PRO A 82 -22.00 1.65 -2.37
N ASP A 83 -22.40 0.39 -2.16
CA ASP A 83 -23.80 -0.07 -2.24
C ASP A 83 -24.18 -0.89 -1.01
N ALA A 84 -25.48 -1.14 -0.80
CA ALA A 84 -25.98 -1.96 0.30
C ALA A 84 -25.31 -3.35 0.37
N ASP A 85 -25.03 -3.93 -0.79
CA ASP A 85 -24.50 -5.29 -0.94
C ASP A 85 -23.00 -5.34 -1.27
N SER A 86 -22.31 -4.21 -1.42
CA SER A 86 -20.91 -4.20 -1.86
C SER A 86 -19.99 -3.62 -0.79
N VAL A 87 -18.88 -4.30 -0.51
CA VAL A 87 -17.85 -3.79 0.41
C VAL A 87 -16.60 -3.46 -0.38
N ARG A 88 -16.10 -2.23 -0.24
CA ARG A 88 -14.86 -1.74 -0.82
C ARG A 88 -13.82 -1.53 0.26
N VAL A 89 -12.70 -2.25 0.16
CA VAL A 89 -11.54 -2.06 1.02
C VAL A 89 -10.45 -1.37 0.21
N GLU A 90 -9.98 -0.24 0.71
CA GLU A 90 -8.87 0.52 0.15
C GLU A 90 -7.71 0.52 1.15
N VAL A 91 -6.51 0.23 0.64
CA VAL A 91 -5.26 0.25 1.40
C VAL A 91 -4.37 1.31 0.77
N ARG A 92 -4.01 2.32 1.56
CA ARG A 92 -3.07 3.38 1.21
C ARG A 92 -1.78 3.19 1.98
N TYR A 93 -0.66 3.42 1.32
CA TYR A 93 0.67 3.35 1.92
C TYR A 93 1.53 4.51 1.45
N ARG A 94 2.12 5.25 2.38
CA ARG A 94 3.13 6.26 2.07
C ARG A 94 4.51 5.61 2.07
N ALA A 95 5.06 5.37 0.89
CA ALA A 95 6.41 4.85 0.73
C ALA A 95 7.42 6.00 0.72
N ASP A 96 8.31 6.03 1.71
CA ASP A 96 9.44 6.96 1.73
C ASP A 96 10.54 6.47 0.79
N LEU A 97 11.10 7.38 0.01
CA LEU A 97 12.13 7.06 -0.98
C LEU A 97 13.50 6.96 -0.28
N LEU A 98 14.27 5.91 -0.59
CA LEU A 98 15.71 5.83 -0.33
C LEU A 98 16.45 7.02 -0.91
N THR A 99 16.01 7.53 -2.07
CA THR A 99 16.58 8.72 -2.72
C THR A 99 16.04 10.05 -2.16
N ARG A 100 15.27 10.04 -1.06
CA ARG A 100 14.60 11.20 -0.46
C ARG A 100 15.46 12.45 -0.37
N MET A 101 16.66 12.35 0.21
CA MET A 101 17.56 13.50 0.37
C MET A 101 17.91 14.13 -0.99
N MET A 102 18.18 13.33 -2.01
CA MET A 102 18.54 13.81 -3.35
C MET A 102 17.33 14.45 -4.05
N ILE A 103 16.16 13.82 -3.96
CA ILE A 103 14.93 14.33 -4.61
C ILE A 103 14.44 15.63 -3.95
N GLU A 104 14.49 15.72 -2.62
CA GLU A 104 14.08 16.92 -1.88
C GLU A 104 15.00 18.11 -2.19
N THR A 105 16.31 17.88 -2.35
CA THR A 105 17.24 18.96 -2.75
C THR A 105 16.99 19.51 -4.15
N LEU A 106 16.35 18.72 -5.03
CA LEU A 106 15.95 19.13 -6.38
C LEU A 106 14.52 19.70 -6.43
N GLY A 107 13.89 19.93 -5.27
CA GLY A 107 12.52 20.47 -5.17
C GLY A 107 11.41 19.43 -5.35
N GLY A 108 11.74 18.14 -5.39
CA GLY A 108 10.78 17.05 -5.44
C GLY A 108 10.24 16.66 -4.06
N ARG A 109 9.39 15.63 -4.04
CA ARG A 109 8.87 15.03 -2.79
C ARG A 109 9.58 13.70 -2.54
N GLY A 110 10.17 13.53 -1.36
CA GLY A 110 10.89 12.32 -0.97
C GLY A 110 10.02 11.11 -0.61
N PHE A 111 8.75 11.09 -1.04
CA PHE A 111 7.82 10.00 -0.78
C PHE A 111 6.81 9.87 -1.93
N VAL A 112 6.25 8.67 -2.08
CA VAL A 112 5.16 8.36 -3.01
C VAL A 112 4.03 7.68 -2.25
N THR A 113 2.80 8.13 -2.48
CA THR A 113 1.61 7.46 -1.93
C THR A 113 1.12 6.42 -2.90
N LEU A 114 1.14 5.16 -2.47
CA LEU A 114 0.57 4.02 -3.18
C LEU A 114 -0.85 3.78 -2.65
N SER A 115 -1.78 3.44 -3.54
CA SER A 115 -3.16 3.11 -3.18
C SER A 115 -3.64 1.93 -4.01
N ALA A 116 -4.28 0.96 -3.35
CA ALA A 116 -4.97 -0.14 -4.00
C ALA A 116 -6.32 -0.35 -3.35
N ALA A 117 -7.34 -0.69 -4.14
CA ALA A 117 -8.68 -0.94 -3.63
C ALA A 117 -9.29 -2.17 -4.28
N SER A 118 -10.06 -2.93 -3.51
CA SER A 118 -10.82 -4.09 -3.96
C SER A 118 -12.27 -3.95 -3.52
N THR A 119 -13.21 -4.33 -4.38
CA THR A 119 -14.65 -4.32 -4.06
C THR A 119 -15.21 -5.72 -4.28
N MET A 120 -15.95 -6.25 -3.32
CA MET A 120 -16.65 -7.53 -3.43
C MET A 120 -18.12 -7.35 -3.09
N ARG A 121 -18.97 -8.06 -3.83
CA ARG A 121 -20.41 -8.12 -3.56
C ARG A 121 -20.72 -9.26 -2.61
N ARG A 122 -21.63 -9.02 -1.68
CA ARG A 122 -22.21 -10.00 -0.79
C ARG A 122 -23.44 -10.56 -1.48
N GLU A 123 -23.42 -11.85 -1.79
CA GLU A 123 -24.62 -12.56 -2.23
C GLU A 123 -25.47 -12.82 -0.98
N GLY A 124 -26.68 -12.28 -0.98
CA GLY A 124 -27.63 -12.37 0.14
C GLY A 124 -28.29 -13.72 0.25
#